data_AF-A0A960JGG9-F1
#
_entry.id   AF-A0A960JGG9-F1
#
_cell.length_a   1.000
_cell.length_b   1.000
_cell.length_c   1.000
_cell.angle_alpha   90.00
_cell.angle_beta   90.00
_cell.angle_gamma   90.00
#
_symmetry.space_group_name_H-M   'P 1'
#
loop_
_entity.id
_entity.type
_entity.pdbx_description
1 polymer ?
#
loop_
_entity_poly.entity_id
_entity_poly.type
_entity_poly.pdbx_seq_one_letter_code
_entity_poly.pdbx_strand_id
1 'polypeptide(L)'
;MEDRAIKKRDLTREFLSYLQVERGLAKNSIASYKRDLAKLREFAEVQDIELIEISRTDLRLFIATLSKSELSPSTINRIISAVRGFYKFLMIDGHIEKHPAENLDTPAKGFYLPRFMTEDEV
;
A
#
# COMPACT_ATOMS: atom_id res chain seq x y z
N MET A 1 5.90 -36.98 6.68
CA MET A 1 7.17 -36.38 6.22
C MET A 1 6.79 -35.16 5.42
N GLU A 2 7.29 -34.01 5.86
CA GLU A 2 7.22 -32.66 5.27
C GLU A 2 5.84 -32.02 5.01
N ASP A 3 5.22 -31.61 6.12
CA ASP A 3 4.42 -30.38 6.19
C ASP A 3 5.31 -29.16 5.87
N ARG A 4 5.58 -28.92 4.58
CA ARG A 4 5.92 -27.57 4.14
C ARG A 4 4.61 -26.80 4.07
N ALA A 5 4.20 -26.24 5.22
CA ALA A 5 3.29 -25.11 5.22
C ALA A 5 3.81 -24.12 4.20
N ILE A 6 3.06 -23.96 3.09
CA ILE A 6 3.35 -22.95 2.07
C ILE A 6 3.32 -21.64 2.82
N LYS A 7 4.49 -21.10 3.17
CA LYS A 7 4.59 -19.78 3.79
C LYS A 7 3.94 -18.81 2.79
N LYS A 8 2.74 -18.33 3.10
CA LYS A 8 2.11 -17.21 2.37
C LYS A 8 3.18 -16.12 2.31
N ARG A 9 3.61 -15.75 1.11
CA ARG A 9 4.69 -14.76 0.92
C ARG A 9 4.27 -13.45 1.56
N ASP A 10 5.15 -12.87 2.37
CA ASP A 10 4.93 -11.55 2.97
C ASP A 10 5.58 -10.51 2.07
N LEU A 11 4.83 -10.07 1.06
CA LEU A 11 5.28 -9.10 0.07
C LEU A 11 5.75 -7.79 0.71
N THR A 12 5.12 -7.38 1.82
CA THR A 12 5.53 -6.19 2.56
C THR A 12 6.93 -6.39 3.15
N ARG A 13 7.20 -7.56 3.73
CA ARG A 13 8.52 -7.89 4.27
C ARG A 13 9.57 -7.98 3.16
N GLU A 14 9.25 -8.60 2.04
CA GLU A 14 10.15 -8.73 0.88
C GLU A 14 10.55 -7.35 0.35
N PHE A 15 9.59 -6.43 0.21
CA PHE A 15 9.87 -5.04 -0.15
C PHE A 15 10.75 -4.30 0.87
N LEU A 16 10.50 -4.47 2.17
CA LEU A 16 11.33 -3.85 3.22
C LEU A 16 12.76 -4.41 3.19
N SER A 17 12.93 -5.71 2.94
CA SER A 17 14.25 -6.33 2.75
C SER A 17 14.94 -5.78 1.50
N TYR A 18 14.23 -5.64 0.38
CA TYR A 18 14.74 -4.99 -0.82
C TYR A 18 15.23 -3.55 -0.55
N LEU A 19 14.44 -2.75 0.18
CA LEU A 19 14.85 -1.39 0.54
C LEU A 19 16.10 -1.35 1.43
N GLN A 20 16.25 -2.33 2.32
CA GLN A 20 17.38 -2.37 3.24
C GLN A 20 18.66 -2.86 2.56
N VAL A 21 18.57 -3.97 1.82
CA VAL A 21 19.72 -4.69 1.26
C VAL A 21 20.15 -4.06 -0.06
N GLU A 22 19.23 -3.93 -1.01
CA GLU A 22 19.55 -3.47 -2.37
C GLU A 22 19.65 -1.95 -2.46
N ARG A 23 18.85 -1.23 -1.67
CA ARG A 23 18.78 0.23 -1.70
C ARG A 23 19.55 0.92 -0.57
N GLY A 24 20.07 0.16 0.40
CA GLY A 24 20.90 0.69 1.49
C GLY A 24 20.19 1.68 2.42
N LEU A 25 18.85 1.64 2.55
CA LEU A 25 18.13 2.57 3.41
C LEU A 25 18.48 2.35 4.89
N ALA A 26 18.63 3.46 5.62
CA ALA A 26 18.86 3.43 7.06
C ALA A 26 17.69 2.74 7.80
N LYS A 27 18.01 2.09 8.93
CA LYS A 27 17.03 1.35 9.77
C LYS A 27 15.82 2.19 10.16
N ASN A 28 16.00 3.48 10.43
CA ASN A 28 14.91 4.40 10.79
C ASN A 28 13.95 4.64 9.63
N SER A 29 14.45 4.67 8.39
CA SER A 29 13.63 4.76 7.19
C SER A 29 12.84 3.47 6.97
N ILE A 30 13.48 2.30 7.15
CA ILE A 30 12.79 1.00 7.09
C ILE A 30 11.68 0.89 8.13
N ALA A 31 11.94 1.29 9.38
CA ALA A 31 10.94 1.30 10.45
C ALA A 31 9.77 2.24 10.15
N SER A 32 10.02 3.36 9.46
CA SER A 32 8.97 4.27 9.00
C SER A 32 8.15 3.64 7.89
N TYR A 33 8.80 3.09 6.86
CA TYR A 33 8.12 2.41 5.75
C TYR A 33 7.29 1.21 6.23
N LYS A 34 7.77 0.45 7.22
CA LYS A 34 7.02 -0.64 7.85
C LYS A 34 5.71 -0.14 8.47
N ARG A 35 5.75 0.96 9.23
CA ARG A 35 4.55 1.57 9.85
C ARG A 35 3.61 2.19 8.83
N ASP A 36 4.15 2.67 7.73
CA ASP A 36 3.39 3.27 6.65
C ASP A 36 2.66 2.18 5.84
N LEU A 37 3.32 1.07 5.52
CA LEU A 37 2.70 -0.09 4.83
C LEU A 37 1.71 -0.87 5.71
N ALA A 38 1.89 -0.85 7.04
CA ALA A 38 0.90 -1.42 7.95
C ALA A 38 -0.47 -0.73 7.81
N LYS A 39 -0.51 0.58 7.53
CA LYS A 39 -1.77 1.30 7.27
C LYS A 39 -2.44 0.87 5.97
N LEU A 40 -1.65 0.62 4.93
CA LEU A 40 -2.17 0.09 3.66
C LEU A 40 -2.76 -1.31 3.88
N ARG A 41 -2.10 -2.16 4.66
CA ARG A 41 -2.59 -3.50 5.01
C ARG A 41 -3.89 -3.46 5.79
N GLU A 42 -3.95 -2.62 6.82
CA GLU A 42 -5.16 -2.42 7.62
C GLU A 42 -6.33 -1.93 6.73
N PHE A 43 -6.06 -0.98 5.83
CA PHE A 43 -7.06 -0.55 4.85
C PHE A 43 -7.53 -1.71 3.95
N ALA A 44 -6.60 -2.50 3.43
CA ALA A 44 -6.89 -3.65 2.56
C ALA A 44 -7.75 -4.71 3.29
N GLU A 45 -7.40 -5.01 4.54
CA GLU A 45 -8.16 -5.92 5.41
C GLU A 45 -9.58 -5.41 5.68
N VAL A 46 -9.75 -4.10 5.93
CA VAL A 46 -11.08 -3.50 6.14
C VAL A 46 -11.92 -3.49 4.86
N GLN A 47 -11.31 -3.46 3.68
CA GLN A 47 -12.01 -3.54 2.40
C GLN A 47 -12.18 -4.98 1.88
N ASP A 48 -11.60 -5.97 2.57
CA ASP A 48 -11.52 -7.37 2.13
C ASP A 48 -10.89 -7.54 0.73
N ILE A 49 -9.78 -6.81 0.48
CA ILE A 49 -9.04 -6.81 -0.80
C ILE A 49 -7.61 -7.31 -0.57
N GLU A 50 -7.09 -8.19 -1.42
CA GLU A 50 -5.67 -8.54 -1.38
C GLU A 50 -4.77 -7.39 -1.87
N LEU A 51 -3.57 -7.23 -1.29
CA LEU A 51 -2.65 -6.16 -1.66
C LEU A 51 -2.29 -6.13 -3.16
N ILE A 52 -2.32 -7.27 -3.83
CA ILE A 52 -2.02 -7.38 -5.27
C ILE A 52 -3.21 -6.99 -6.16
N GLU A 53 -4.42 -6.97 -5.60
CA GLU A 53 -5.67 -6.66 -6.29
C GLU A 53 -6.10 -5.20 -6.12
N ILE A 54 -5.47 -4.46 -5.20
CA ILE A 54 -5.75 -3.05 -4.96
C ILE A 54 -5.65 -2.24 -6.26
N SER A 55 -6.76 -1.58 -6.61
CA SER A 55 -6.86 -0.71 -7.77
C SER A 55 -6.42 0.72 -7.45
N ARG A 56 -6.32 1.55 -8.50
CA ARG A 56 -6.12 3.00 -8.35
C ARG A 56 -7.25 3.66 -7.55
N THR A 57 -8.49 3.18 -7.69
CA THR A 57 -9.65 3.75 -6.99
C THR A 57 -9.54 3.49 -5.50
N ASP A 58 -9.11 2.29 -5.11
CA ASP A 58 -8.92 1.92 -3.70
C ASP A 58 -7.79 2.73 -3.07
N LEU A 59 -6.70 2.97 -3.81
CA LEU A 59 -5.62 3.85 -3.33
C LEU A 59 -6.05 5.31 -3.16
N ARG A 60 -6.95 5.81 -3.99
CA ARG A 60 -7.55 7.14 -3.81
C ARG A 60 -8.42 7.18 -2.56
N LEU A 61 -9.22 6.13 -2.31
CA LEU A 61 -9.99 6.01 -1.08
C LEU A 61 -9.07 5.97 0.14
N PHE A 62 -8.01 5.15 0.11
CA PHE A 62 -7.00 5.08 1.17
C PHE A 62 -6.37 6.45 1.46
N ILE A 63 -5.98 7.20 0.43
CA ILE A 63 -5.46 8.56 0.61
C ILE A 63 -6.50 9.51 1.25
N ALA A 64 -7.77 9.36 0.88
CA ALA A 64 -8.84 10.16 1.44
C ALA A 64 -9.08 9.82 2.94
N THR A 65 -8.92 8.55 3.35
CA THR A 65 -8.99 8.17 4.77
C THR A 65 -7.81 8.74 5.56
N LEU A 66 -6.60 8.73 5.01
CA LEU A 66 -5.43 9.37 5.64
C LEU A 66 -5.63 10.88 5.82
N SER A 67 -6.25 11.54 4.85
CA SER A 67 -6.48 12.99 4.89
C SER A 67 -7.54 13.42 5.92
N LYS A 68 -8.37 12.48 6.39
CA LYS A 68 -9.34 12.68 7.48
C LYS A 68 -8.78 12.32 8.86
N SER A 69 -7.56 11.79 8.91
CA SER A 69 -6.87 11.45 10.16
C SER A 69 -6.01 12.61 10.65
N GLU A 70 -5.66 12.62 11.94
CA GLU A 70 -4.79 13.63 12.58
C GLU A 70 -3.30 13.52 12.16
N LEU A 71 -3.02 12.98 10.97
CA LEU A 71 -1.66 12.82 10.46
C LEU A 71 -1.14 14.12 9.84
N SER A 72 0.13 14.42 10.10
CA SER A 72 0.80 15.56 9.46
C SER A 72 0.89 15.37 7.94
N PRO A 73 0.88 16.45 7.14
CA PRO A 73 1.10 16.37 5.69
C PRO A 73 2.40 15.64 5.31
N SER A 74 3.46 15.85 6.10
CA SER A 74 4.74 15.15 5.93
C SER A 74 4.63 13.63 6.13
N THR A 75 3.78 13.19 7.05
CA THR A 75 3.52 11.76 7.27
C THR A 75 2.71 11.17 6.13
N ILE A 76 1.67 11.86 5.66
CA ILE A 76 0.86 11.43 4.50
C ILE A 76 1.74 11.28 3.25
N ASN A 77 2.62 12.25 2.98
CA ASN A 77 3.55 12.19 1.85
C ASN A 77 4.52 10.99 1.94
N ARG A 78 5.00 10.67 3.15
CA ARG A 78 5.86 9.50 3.35
C ARG A 78 5.09 8.20 3.15
N ILE A 79 3.83 8.12 3.60
CA ILE A 79 2.96 6.96 3.36
C ILE A 79 2.76 6.77 1.85
N ILE A 80 2.40 7.83 1.12
CA ILE A 80 2.23 7.77 -0.34
C ILE A 80 3.53 7.32 -1.02
N SER A 81 4.68 7.81 -0.56
CA SER A 81 5.98 7.40 -1.09
C SER A 81 6.26 5.91 -0.85
N ALA A 82 5.95 5.39 0.33
CA ALA A 82 6.08 3.97 0.67
C ALA A 82 5.17 3.10 -0.21
N VAL A 83 3.91 3.51 -0.40
CA VAL A 83 2.94 2.83 -1.28
C VAL A 83 3.43 2.80 -2.73
N ARG A 84 3.91 3.92 -3.27
CA ARG A 84 4.46 4.00 -4.63
C ARG A 84 5.67 3.06 -4.79
N GLY A 85 6.59 3.09 -3.84
CA GLY A 85 7.74 2.19 -3.83
C GLY A 85 7.34 0.71 -3.79
N PHE A 86 6.37 0.37 -2.95
CA PHE A 86 5.88 -1.00 -2.79
C PHE A 86 5.26 -1.55 -4.08
N TYR A 87 4.32 -0.83 -4.68
CA TYR A 87 3.70 -1.30 -5.93
C TYR A 87 4.67 -1.28 -7.12
N LYS A 88 5.66 -0.38 -7.13
CA LYS A 88 6.75 -0.45 -8.13
C LYS A 88 7.58 -1.72 -7.95
N PHE A 89 7.91 -2.09 -6.71
CA PHE A 89 8.60 -3.34 -6.41
C PHE A 89 7.78 -4.56 -6.87
N LEU A 90 6.49 -4.61 -6.55
CA LEU A 90 5.60 -5.71 -6.98
C LEU A 90 5.55 -5.84 -8.51
N MET A 91 5.49 -4.72 -9.23
CA MET A 91 5.47 -4.75 -10.69
C MET A 91 6.80 -5.26 -11.27
N ILE A 92 7.94 -4.85 -10.70
CA ILE A 92 9.27 -5.31 -11.14
C ILE A 92 9.48 -6.79 -10.84
N ASP A 93 9.00 -7.27 -9.69
CA ASP A 93 9.11 -8.67 -9.26
C ASP A 93 8.06 -9.60 -9.93
N GLY A 94 7.17 -9.03 -10.77
CA GLY A 94 6.17 -9.79 -11.54
C GLY A 94 4.93 -10.20 -10.75
N HIS A 95 4.69 -9.61 -9.57
CA HIS A 95 3.51 -9.87 -8.76
C HIS A 95 2.24 -9.18 -9.28
N ILE A 96 2.39 -8.08 -10.03
CA ILE A 96 1.29 -7.35 -10.66
C ILE A 96 1.73 -6.91 -12.06
N GLU A 97 0.78 -6.80 -12.99
CA GLU A 97 1.08 -6.34 -14.36
C GLU A 97 1.12 -4.82 -14.49
N LYS A 98 0.37 -4.10 -13.64
CA LYS A 98 0.20 -2.65 -13.73
C LYS A 98 0.41 -2.02 -12.37
N HIS A 99 1.02 -0.84 -12.32
CA HIS A 99 1.29 -0.11 -11.09
C HIS A 99 0.08 0.76 -10.69
N PRO A 100 -0.73 0.38 -9.68
CA PRO A 100 -1.94 1.14 -9.31
C PRO A 100 -1.62 2.51 -8.70
N ALA A 101 -0.43 2.66 -8.11
CA ALA A 101 0.05 3.90 -7.49
C ALA A 101 0.88 4.78 -8.43
N GLU A 102 0.98 4.46 -9.71
CA GLU A 102 1.62 5.34 -10.69
C GLU A 102 0.86 6.68 -10.73
N ASN A 103 1.54 7.83 -10.77
CA ASN A 103 0.87 9.15 -10.79
C ASN A 103 -0.21 9.31 -9.70
N LEU A 104 -0.01 8.70 -8.53
CA LEU A 104 -0.87 8.90 -7.38
C LEU A 104 -0.56 10.30 -6.82
N ASP A 105 -1.45 11.25 -7.09
CA ASP A 105 -1.36 12.62 -6.59
C ASP A 105 -1.79 12.67 -5.12
N THR A 106 -1.08 13.47 -4.33
CA THR A 106 -1.60 13.92 -3.03
C THR A 106 -2.90 14.66 -3.28
N PRO A 107 -3.96 14.41 -2.49
CA PRO A 107 -5.27 14.93 -2.81
C PRO A 107 -5.22 16.46 -2.71
N ALA A 108 -5.45 17.14 -3.82
CA ALA A 108 -5.88 18.53 -3.76
C ALA A 108 -7.17 18.57 -2.94
N LYS A 109 -7.33 19.59 -2.07
CA LYS A 109 -8.53 19.80 -1.24
C LYS A 109 -9.79 19.64 -2.12
N GLY A 110 -10.52 18.53 -1.95
CA GLY A 110 -11.78 18.30 -2.70
C GLY A 110 -11.93 16.96 -3.41
N PHE A 111 -11.23 15.90 -3.02
CA PHE A 111 -11.54 14.56 -3.56
C PHE A 111 -12.93 14.11 -3.12
N TYR A 112 -13.86 14.11 -4.06
CA TYR A 112 -15.15 13.42 -3.95
C TYR A 112 -14.87 11.92 -3.77
N LEU A 113 -15.32 11.38 -2.65
CA LEU A 113 -15.30 9.93 -2.41
C LEU A 113 -16.04 9.25 -3.56
N PRO A 114 -15.45 8.22 -4.20
CA PRO A 114 -16.25 7.32 -5.02
C PRO A 114 -17.32 6.72 -4.10
N ARG A 115 -18.59 6.94 -4.41
CA ARG A 115 -19.67 6.10 -3.89
C ARG A 115 -19.36 4.71 -4.43
N PHE A 116 -18.85 3.82 -3.58
CA PHE A 116 -18.90 2.41 -3.89
C PHE A 116 -20.38 2.04 -3.95
N MET A 117 -20.84 1.69 -5.14
CA MET A 117 -22.05 0.88 -5.28
C MET A 117 -21.68 -0.46 -4.65
N THR A 118 -22.21 -0.71 -3.46
CA THR A 118 -22.32 -2.07 -2.93
C THR A 118 -23.25 -2.80 -3.89
N GLU A 119 -22.69 -3.54 -4.85
CA GLU A 119 -23.42 -4.65 -5.45
C GLU A 119 -23.48 -5.75 -4.39
N ASP A 120 -24.48 -5.63 -3.53
CA ASP A 120 -25.10 -6.75 -2.82
C ASP A 120 -26.59 -6.42 -2.66
N GLU A 121 -27.25 -6.25 -3.82
CA GLU A 121 -28.61 -6.75 -4.00
C GLU A 121 -28.46 -8.23 -4.33
N VAL A 122 -28.60 -9.11 -3.33
CA VAL A 122 -29.50 -10.29 -3.34
C VAL A 122 -29.59 -10.94 -1.96
#